data_AF-A0A972CN42-F1
#
_entry.id   AF-A0A972CN42-F1
#
_cell.length_a   1.000
_cell.length_b   1.000
_cell.length_c   1.000
_cell.angle_alpha   90.00
_cell.angle_beta   90.00
_cell.angle_gamma   90.00
#
_symmetry.space_group_name_H-M   'P 1'
#
loop_
_entity.id
_entity.type
_entity.pdbx_description
1 polymer ?
#
loop_
_entity_poly.entity_id
_entity_poly.type
_entity_poly.pdbx_seq_one_letter_code
_entity_poly.pdbx_strand_id
1 'polypeptide(L)'
;MIASGFDFREERRQRFAIPEGAVLFIKRGDAVAALRLLKALNISGKPIGFELVNDGLRYGAFRLTATHSKAKTGRRGVIVVWSYAADGIVDEAAFEDFRKKAMGVAYEVNIAGPIVGVKVAGITGEMELKADIAAERRILRRGMKPGLEDSLLAVNGMEIGKRILEKLELIQGLKE
;
A
#
# COMPACT_ATOMS: atom_id res chain seq x y z
N MET A 1 17.87 7.30 -1.92
CA MET A 1 17.66 8.48 -2.78
C MET A 1 16.58 9.32 -2.11
N ILE A 2 16.94 10.45 -1.51
CA ILE A 2 15.95 11.45 -1.09
C ILE A 2 15.55 12.14 -2.38
N ALA A 3 14.31 11.99 -2.82
CA ALA A 3 13.81 12.86 -3.86
C ALA A 3 13.43 14.20 -3.20
N SER A 4 14.46 14.95 -2.80
CA SER A 4 14.33 16.35 -2.40
C SER A 4 13.98 17.13 -3.66
N GLY A 5 12.69 17.28 -3.93
CA GLY A 5 12.19 17.91 -5.15
C GLY A 5 10.72 17.64 -5.49
N PHE A 6 9.99 16.84 -4.72
CA PHE A 6 8.54 16.69 -4.93
C PHE A 6 7.78 17.82 -4.20
N ASP A 7 7.80 19.02 -4.78
CA ASP A 7 6.81 20.04 -4.44
C ASP A 7 5.50 19.73 -5.18
N PHE A 8 4.39 19.61 -4.45
CA PHE A 8 3.06 19.21 -4.95
C PHE A 8 2.39 20.27 -5.85
N ARG A 9 3.17 21.21 -6.37
CA ARG A 9 2.71 22.45 -7.00
C ARG A 9 3.00 22.51 -8.50
N GLU A 10 3.75 21.55 -9.05
CA GLU A 10 4.03 21.54 -10.49
C GLU A 10 2.94 20.78 -11.27
N GLU A 11 2.18 21.52 -12.08
CA GLU A 11 1.23 20.99 -13.07
C GLU A 11 1.94 20.38 -14.29
N ARG A 12 2.95 19.54 -14.05
CA ARG A 12 3.75 18.94 -15.11
C ARG A 12 3.49 17.44 -15.20
N ARG A 13 3.09 16.99 -16.38
CA ARG A 13 2.93 15.56 -16.66
C ARG A 13 4.28 14.84 -16.58
N GLN A 14 4.40 13.91 -15.64
CA GLN A 14 5.63 13.18 -15.36
C GLN A 14 5.32 11.75 -14.91
N ARG A 15 6.26 10.84 -15.17
CA ARG A 15 6.20 9.44 -14.71
C ARG A 15 7.55 9.04 -14.15
N PHE A 16 7.52 8.39 -13.00
CA PHE A 16 8.72 7.91 -12.32
C PHE A 16 8.57 6.40 -12.11
N ALA A 17 9.52 5.63 -12.63
CA ALA A 17 9.61 4.21 -12.30
C ALA A 17 10.05 4.08 -10.84
N ILE A 18 9.28 3.34 -10.05
CA ILE A 18 9.59 3.07 -8.65
C ILE A 18 9.99 1.59 -8.54
N PRO A 19 11.23 1.30 -8.10
CA PRO A 19 11.69 -0.08 -8.00
C PRO A 19 10.95 -0.84 -6.89
N GLU A 20 10.89 -2.15 -7.03
CA GLU A 20 10.42 -3.05 -5.97
C GLU A 20 11.26 -2.84 -4.69
N GLY A 21 10.61 -2.87 -3.54
CA GLY A 21 11.22 -2.62 -2.23
C GLY A 21 11.45 -1.14 -1.89
N ALA A 22 11.27 -0.22 -2.84
CA ALA A 22 11.38 1.21 -2.58
C ALA A 22 10.38 1.68 -1.52
N VAL A 23 10.80 2.65 -0.71
CA VAL A 23 9.96 3.33 0.27
C VAL A 23 9.69 4.75 -0.21
N LEU A 24 8.42 5.07 -0.40
CA LEU A 24 7.94 6.41 -0.65
C LEU A 24 7.58 7.07 0.68
N PHE A 25 8.09 8.27 0.91
CA PHE A 25 7.77 9.07 2.09
C PHE A 25 6.84 10.20 1.69
N ILE A 26 5.72 10.32 2.38
CA ILE A 26 4.70 11.34 2.16
C ILE A 26 4.57 12.13 3.46
N LYS A 27 4.93 13.42 3.44
CA LYS A 27 4.84 14.31 4.59
C LYS A 27 3.80 15.40 4.32
N ARG A 28 2.91 15.65 5.27
CA ARG A 28 1.93 16.74 5.25
C ARG A 28 1.77 17.33 6.64
N GLY A 29 2.22 18.57 6.82
CA GLY A 29 2.30 19.17 8.16
C GLY A 29 3.28 18.37 9.03
N ASP A 30 2.81 17.96 10.20
CA ASP A 30 3.50 17.11 11.18
C ASP A 30 3.20 15.60 10.99
N ALA A 31 2.35 15.24 10.02
CA ALA A 31 2.06 13.85 9.69
C ALA A 31 2.99 13.31 8.59
N VAL A 32 3.45 12.08 8.76
CA VAL A 32 4.29 11.37 7.79
C VAL A 32 3.80 9.94 7.60
N ALA A 33 3.76 9.50 6.35
CA ALA A 33 3.55 8.10 5.97
C ALA A 33 4.71 7.57 5.13
N ALA A 34 5.12 6.35 5.39
CA ALA A 34 5.99 5.53 4.57
C ALA A 34 5.15 4.48 3.85
N LEU A 35 5.31 4.36 2.54
CA LEU A 35 4.71 3.31 1.71
C LEU A 35 5.84 2.51 1.07
N ARG A 36 5.98 1.24 1.44
CA ARG A 36 6.94 0.32 0.82
C ARG A 36 6.25 -0.59 -0.19
N LEU A 37 6.79 -0.62 -1.40
CA LEU A 37 6.23 -1.32 -2.54
C LEU A 37 6.87 -2.71 -2.66
N LEU A 38 6.36 -3.68 -1.92
CA LEU A 38 7.04 -4.96 -1.70
C LEU A 38 7.01 -5.90 -2.90
N LYS A 39 5.89 -5.94 -3.64
CA LYS A 39 5.74 -6.80 -4.81
C LYS A 39 4.61 -6.32 -5.71
N ALA A 40 4.78 -6.48 -7.01
CA ALA A 40 3.66 -6.48 -7.94
C ALA A 40 3.83 -7.55 -9.02
N LEU A 41 2.76 -8.28 -9.31
CA LEU A 41 2.71 -9.30 -10.37
C LEU A 41 1.57 -9.00 -11.35
N ASN A 42 1.81 -9.20 -12.64
CA ASN A 42 0.75 -9.14 -13.65
C ASN A 42 -0.19 -10.35 -13.58
N ILE A 43 -1.19 -10.38 -14.46
CA ILE A 43 -2.19 -11.45 -14.55
C ILE A 43 -1.61 -12.85 -14.86
N SER A 44 -0.35 -12.93 -15.29
CA SER A 44 0.38 -14.17 -15.59
C SER A 44 1.44 -14.48 -14.53
N GLY A 45 1.40 -13.82 -13.37
CA GLY A 45 2.34 -14.05 -12.28
C GLY A 45 3.75 -13.50 -12.51
N LYS A 46 3.98 -12.73 -13.58
CA LYS A 46 5.30 -12.13 -13.84
C LYS A 46 5.47 -10.81 -13.07
N PRO A 47 6.66 -10.54 -12.49
CA PRO A 47 6.94 -9.26 -11.84
C PRO A 47 6.68 -8.07 -12.76
N ILE A 48 6.11 -7.01 -12.18
CA ILE A 48 5.92 -5.71 -12.82
C ILE A 48 6.41 -4.60 -11.89
N GLY A 49 6.75 -3.45 -12.47
CA GLY A 49 7.15 -2.27 -11.71
C GLY A 49 5.96 -1.46 -11.21
N PHE A 50 6.27 -0.55 -10.29
CA PHE A 50 5.38 0.53 -9.90
C PHE A 50 5.76 1.82 -10.64
N GLU A 51 4.78 2.67 -10.91
CA GLU A 51 4.98 4.00 -11.46
C GLU A 51 4.31 5.04 -10.58
N LEU A 52 5.04 6.09 -10.21
CA LEU A 52 4.44 7.31 -9.67
C LEU A 52 4.14 8.26 -10.83
N VAL A 53 2.88 8.62 -11.00
CA VAL A 53 2.40 9.42 -12.12
C VAL A 53 1.91 10.77 -11.63
N ASN A 54 2.48 11.86 -12.14
CA ASN A 54 1.87 13.18 -12.15
C ASN A 54 1.12 13.34 -13.47
N ASP A 55 -0.19 13.45 -13.44
CA ASP A 55 -1.00 13.68 -14.65
C ASP A 55 -1.27 15.17 -14.90
N GLY A 56 -0.45 16.05 -14.31
CA GLY A 56 -0.68 17.49 -14.26
C GLY A 56 -1.64 17.83 -13.11
N LEU A 57 -1.60 17.06 -12.02
CA LEU A 57 -2.47 17.20 -10.85
C LEU A 57 -3.97 17.22 -11.19
N ARG A 58 -4.39 16.50 -12.24
CA ARG A 58 -5.79 16.51 -12.71
C ARG A 58 -6.78 16.11 -11.61
N TYR A 59 -6.34 15.24 -10.71
CA TYR A 59 -7.13 14.75 -9.57
C TYR A 59 -6.62 15.28 -8.23
N GLY A 60 -5.78 16.34 -8.23
CA GLY A 60 -5.19 16.92 -7.03
C GLY A 60 -4.22 16.00 -6.27
N ALA A 61 -3.74 14.93 -6.91
CA ALA A 61 -2.84 13.95 -6.30
C ALA A 61 -1.96 13.26 -7.35
N PHE A 62 -0.80 12.78 -6.92
CA PHE A 62 -0.02 11.81 -7.69
C PHE A 62 -0.68 10.45 -7.62
N ARG A 63 -0.54 9.66 -8.70
CA ARG A 63 -1.08 8.31 -8.77
C ARG A 63 0.04 7.29 -8.77
N LEU A 64 0.09 6.50 -7.70
CA LEU A 64 0.90 5.29 -7.68
C LEU A 64 0.16 4.18 -8.44
N THR A 65 0.80 3.62 -9.46
CA THR A 65 0.19 2.67 -10.39
C THR A 65 1.02 1.40 -10.50
N ALA A 66 0.36 0.23 -10.51
CA ALA A 66 0.92 -1.02 -11.00
C ALA A 66 -0.03 -1.57 -12.09
N THR A 67 0.45 -1.69 -13.33
CA THR A 67 -0.40 -2.10 -14.45
C THR A 67 -0.36 -3.62 -14.63
N HIS A 68 -1.39 -4.32 -14.14
CA HIS A 68 -1.47 -5.79 -14.22
C HIS A 68 -1.81 -6.33 -15.62
N SER A 69 -2.49 -5.53 -16.43
CA SER A 69 -2.82 -5.86 -17.82
C SER A 69 -3.08 -4.57 -18.60
N LYS A 70 -2.70 -4.53 -19.88
CA LYS A 70 -3.04 -3.44 -20.80
C LYS A 70 -4.44 -3.60 -21.42
N ALA A 71 -5.04 -4.79 -21.28
CA ALA A 71 -6.36 -5.11 -21.79
C ALA A 71 -7.31 -5.50 -20.64
N LYS A 72 -8.61 -5.24 -20.82
CA LYS A 72 -9.64 -5.69 -19.89
C LYS A 72 -9.62 -7.23 -19.79
N THR A 73 -9.64 -7.74 -18.57
CA THR A 73 -9.53 -9.18 -18.29
C THR A 73 -10.17 -9.50 -16.95
N GLY A 74 -10.72 -10.72 -16.81
CA GLY A 74 -11.21 -11.24 -15.52
C GLY A 74 -10.10 -11.81 -14.63
N ARG A 75 -8.87 -11.91 -15.13
CA ARG A 75 -7.73 -12.46 -14.40
C ARG A 75 -7.21 -11.49 -13.33
N ARG A 76 -6.61 -12.04 -12.27
CA ARG A 76 -6.13 -11.27 -11.11
C ARG A 76 -4.64 -10.98 -11.21
N GLY A 77 -4.27 -9.76 -10.91
CA GLY A 77 -2.88 -9.39 -10.57
C GLY A 77 -2.70 -9.36 -9.05
N VAL A 78 -1.46 -9.16 -8.61
CA VAL A 78 -1.13 -9.09 -7.18
C VAL A 78 -0.35 -7.80 -6.92
N ILE A 79 -0.71 -7.08 -5.87
CA ILE A 79 0.15 -6.07 -5.24
C ILE A 79 0.34 -6.40 -3.77
N VAL A 80 1.54 -6.15 -3.27
CA VAL A 80 1.86 -6.22 -1.85
C VAL A 80 2.50 -4.89 -1.47
N VAL A 81 1.82 -4.17 -0.57
CA VAL A 81 2.25 -2.86 -0.09
C VAL A 81 2.24 -2.89 1.44
N TRP A 82 3.26 -2.29 2.02
CA TRP A 82 3.32 -2.03 3.46
C TRP A 82 3.24 -0.53 3.71
N SER A 83 2.50 -0.14 4.74
CA SER A 83 2.38 1.25 5.16
C SER A 83 2.71 1.40 6.65
N TYR A 84 3.36 2.52 6.97
CA TYR A 84 3.67 2.93 8.34
C TYR A 84 3.53 4.43 8.45
N ALA A 85 2.82 4.92 9.45
CA ALA A 85 2.53 6.34 9.60
C ALA A 85 2.73 6.80 11.04
N ALA A 86 3.08 8.06 11.20
CA ALA A 86 3.22 8.75 12.47
C ALA A 86 2.78 10.21 12.33
N ASP A 87 2.35 10.80 13.44
CA ASP A 87 2.10 12.23 13.62
C ASP A 87 3.18 12.85 14.53
N GLY A 88 3.13 14.17 14.76
CA GLY A 88 4.07 14.88 15.62
C GLY A 88 5.50 15.02 15.06
N ILE A 89 5.71 14.81 13.76
CA ILE A 89 7.01 14.95 13.09
C ILE A 89 7.22 16.41 12.67
N VAL A 90 7.65 17.22 13.64
CA VAL A 90 7.75 18.69 13.50
C VAL A 90 9.08 19.18 12.93
N ASP A 91 10.15 18.40 13.05
CA ASP A 91 11.49 18.78 12.62
C ASP A 91 12.16 17.70 11.74
N GLU A 92 13.29 18.08 11.14
CA GLU A 92 14.03 17.22 10.21
C GLU A 92 14.67 16.03 10.92
N ALA A 93 15.09 16.18 12.18
CA ALA A 93 15.69 15.08 12.95
C ALA A 93 14.66 13.98 13.23
N ALA A 94 13.45 14.36 13.65
CA ALA A 94 12.33 13.45 13.83
C ALA A 94 11.93 12.77 12.50
N PHE A 95 11.99 13.51 11.39
CA PHE A 95 11.71 12.95 10.07
C PHE A 95 12.77 11.91 9.65
N GLU A 96 14.05 12.22 9.80
CA GLU A 96 15.14 11.28 9.48
C GLU A 96 15.09 10.02 10.36
N ASP A 97 14.75 10.16 11.64
CA ASP A 97 14.55 9.01 12.53
C ASP A 97 13.34 8.16 12.12
N PHE A 98 12.23 8.80 11.73
CA PHE A 98 11.09 8.10 11.13
C PHE A 98 11.50 7.32 9.89
N ARG A 99 12.28 7.94 8.99
CA ARG A 99 12.76 7.31 7.75
C ARG A 99 13.65 6.11 8.04
N LYS A 100 14.61 6.23 8.96
CA LYS A 100 15.47 5.13 9.38
C LYS A 100 14.66 3.96 9.94
N LYS A 101 13.72 4.23 10.84
CA LYS A 101 12.82 3.20 11.41
C LYS A 101 12.03 2.50 10.29
N ALA A 102 11.38 3.26 9.42
CA ALA A 102 10.57 2.70 8.34
C ALA A 102 11.41 1.88 7.34
N MET A 103 12.63 2.33 7.01
CA MET A 103 13.53 1.58 6.13
C MET A 103 14.12 0.33 6.80
N GLY A 104 14.29 0.36 8.13
CA GLY A 104 14.84 -0.76 8.90
C GLY A 104 13.88 -1.92 9.12
N VAL A 105 12.58 -1.76 8.80
CA VAL A 105 11.60 -2.84 8.97
C VAL A 105 11.93 -4.01 8.06
N ALA A 106 12.21 -5.17 8.65
CA ALA A 106 12.38 -6.42 7.92
C ALA A 106 11.04 -6.92 7.38
N TYR A 107 11.08 -7.54 6.20
CA TYR A 107 9.92 -8.15 5.58
C TYR A 107 10.32 -9.39 4.79
N GLU A 108 9.34 -10.27 4.60
CA GLU A 108 9.44 -11.44 3.73
C GLU A 108 8.18 -11.48 2.86
N VAL A 109 8.37 -11.69 1.55
CA VAL A 109 7.26 -11.97 0.63
C VAL A 109 7.53 -13.32 -0.02
N ASN A 110 6.58 -14.24 0.16
CA ASN A 110 6.64 -15.58 -0.42
C ASN A 110 5.45 -15.78 -1.36
N ILE A 111 5.72 -16.24 -2.58
CA ILE A 111 4.71 -16.52 -3.60
C ILE A 111 4.93 -17.93 -4.11
N ALA A 112 3.95 -18.80 -3.83
CA ALA A 112 3.97 -20.20 -4.19
C ALA A 112 2.65 -20.58 -4.87
N GLY A 113 2.67 -20.65 -6.19
CA GLY A 113 1.46 -20.87 -6.99
C GLY A 113 0.42 -19.76 -6.75
N PRO A 114 -0.82 -20.09 -6.33
CA PRO A 114 -1.85 -19.09 -6.06
C PRO A 114 -1.71 -18.44 -4.67
N ILE A 115 -0.79 -18.93 -3.83
CA ILE A 115 -0.64 -18.47 -2.45
C ILE A 115 0.36 -17.32 -2.39
N VAL A 116 -0.10 -16.19 -1.86
CA VAL A 116 0.72 -15.02 -1.56
C VAL A 116 0.80 -14.87 -0.05
N GLY A 117 2.01 -14.90 0.49
CA GLY A 117 2.31 -14.67 1.90
C GLY A 117 3.22 -13.46 2.07
N VAL A 118 2.94 -12.65 3.09
CA VAL A 118 3.79 -11.55 3.51
C VAL A 118 3.93 -11.54 5.03
N LYS A 119 5.15 -11.31 5.50
CA LYS A 119 5.48 -11.08 6.90
C LYS A 119 6.23 -9.77 7.03
N VAL A 120 5.92 -8.99 8.06
CA VAL A 120 6.62 -7.74 8.38
C VAL A 120 6.77 -7.59 9.89
N ALA A 121 7.85 -6.97 10.35
CA ALA A 121 7.94 -6.54 11.74
C ALA A 121 6.95 -5.39 11.99
N GLY A 122 5.94 -5.62 12.84
CA GLY A 122 5.00 -4.58 13.30
C GLY A 122 5.48 -3.91 14.60
N ILE A 123 4.73 -2.90 15.05
CA ILE A 123 5.07 -2.10 16.24
C ILE A 123 5.10 -2.95 17.52
N THR A 124 4.13 -3.85 17.67
CA THR A 124 3.95 -4.69 18.87
C THR A 124 4.30 -6.16 18.65
N GLY A 125 4.78 -6.52 17.46
CA GLY A 125 5.08 -7.90 17.07
C GLY A 125 4.99 -8.13 15.57
N GLU A 126 5.31 -9.34 15.12
CA GLU A 126 5.22 -9.72 13.71
C GLU A 126 3.78 -9.64 13.20
N MET A 127 3.61 -9.06 12.01
CA MET A 127 2.37 -9.09 11.25
C MET A 127 2.54 -10.03 10.08
N GLU A 128 1.51 -10.84 9.82
CA GLU A 128 1.51 -11.81 8.73
C GLU A 128 0.17 -11.79 8.00
N LEU A 129 0.22 -11.85 6.66
CA LEU A 129 -0.94 -12.04 5.81
C LEU A 129 -0.65 -13.14 4.81
N LYS A 130 -1.58 -14.10 4.68
CA LYS A 130 -1.57 -15.10 3.59
C LYS A 130 -2.91 -15.13 2.90
N ALA A 131 -2.89 -15.21 1.58
CA ALA A 131 -4.09 -15.31 0.76
C ALA A 131 -3.91 -16.30 -0.39
N ASP A 132 -4.99 -17.00 -0.72
CA ASP A 132 -5.15 -17.75 -1.96
C ASP A 132 -5.86 -16.84 -2.96
N ILE A 133 -5.12 -16.40 -3.98
CA ILE A 133 -5.64 -15.47 -4.98
C ILE A 133 -6.60 -16.17 -5.95
N ALA A 134 -6.44 -17.48 -6.18
CA ALA A 134 -7.31 -18.23 -7.08
C ALA A 134 -8.67 -18.52 -6.43
N ALA A 135 -8.68 -18.82 -5.13
CA ALA A 135 -9.89 -19.07 -4.35
C ALA A 135 -10.52 -17.80 -3.76
N GLU A 136 -9.96 -16.62 -4.05
CA GLU A 136 -10.38 -15.31 -3.48
C GLU A 136 -10.48 -15.32 -1.95
N ARG A 137 -9.61 -16.07 -1.30
CA ARG A 137 -9.73 -16.39 0.13
C ARG A 137 -8.50 -15.94 0.90
N ARG A 138 -8.72 -15.18 1.97
CA ARG A 138 -7.69 -14.91 2.98
C ARG A 138 -7.47 -16.18 3.81
N ILE A 139 -6.23 -16.67 3.85
CA ILE A 139 -5.85 -17.86 4.63
C ILE A 139 -5.47 -17.48 6.06
N LEU A 140 -4.66 -16.44 6.21
CA LEU A 140 -4.13 -16.02 7.50
C LEU A 140 -4.06 -14.50 7.58
N ARG A 141 -4.34 -13.98 8.78
CA ARG A 141 -4.06 -12.61 9.17
C ARG A 141 -3.64 -12.61 10.65
N ARG A 142 -2.44 -12.11 10.94
CA ARG A 142 -1.84 -12.06 12.29
C ARG A 142 -1.19 -10.71 12.52
N GLY A 143 -1.03 -10.34 13.80
CA GLY A 143 -0.42 -9.08 14.21
C GLY A 143 -1.44 -7.92 14.31
N MET A 144 -2.73 -8.26 14.40
CA MET A 144 -3.80 -7.31 14.65
C MET A 144 -4.35 -7.46 16.05
N LYS A 145 -5.06 -6.44 16.53
CA LYS A 145 -5.89 -6.54 17.73
C LYS A 145 -6.93 -7.67 17.52
N PRO A 146 -7.13 -8.57 18.49
CA PRO A 146 -8.15 -9.63 18.41
C PRO A 146 -9.53 -9.07 18.06
N GLY A 147 -10.30 -9.78 17.23
CA GLY A 147 -11.65 -9.39 16.80
C GLY A 147 -11.71 -8.50 15.55
N LEU A 148 -10.58 -8.29 14.86
CA LEU A 148 -10.49 -7.50 13.63
C LEU A 148 -9.95 -8.31 12.44
N GLU A 149 -9.94 -9.64 12.55
CA GLU A 149 -9.39 -10.57 11.55
C GLU A 149 -10.05 -10.37 10.18
N ASP A 150 -11.37 -10.14 10.19
CA ASP A 150 -12.21 -9.91 9.02
C ASP A 150 -12.48 -8.42 8.73
N SER A 151 -11.76 -7.51 9.38
CA SER A 151 -11.85 -6.08 9.05
C SER A 151 -11.44 -5.85 7.59
N LEU A 152 -12.14 -4.97 6.89
CA LEU A 152 -11.67 -4.49 5.59
C LEU A 152 -10.56 -3.46 5.79
N LEU A 153 -10.81 -2.50 6.68
CA LEU A 153 -9.86 -1.49 7.11
C LEU A 153 -10.12 -1.19 8.58
N ALA A 154 -9.09 -1.24 9.41
CA ALA A 154 -9.20 -0.89 10.82
C ALA A 154 -8.22 0.24 11.16
N VAL A 155 -8.71 1.25 11.89
CA VAL A 155 -7.91 2.36 12.43
C VAL A 155 -8.15 2.41 13.92
N ASN A 156 -7.08 2.44 14.72
CA ASN A 156 -7.13 2.43 16.18
C ASN A 156 -7.99 1.30 16.77
N GLY A 157 -7.94 0.13 16.12
CA GLY A 157 -8.68 -1.05 16.55
C GLY A 157 -10.18 -1.00 16.25
N MET A 158 -10.63 -0.08 15.38
CA MET A 158 -12.02 0.05 14.95
C MET A 158 -12.14 -0.25 13.46
N GLU A 159 -13.05 -1.15 13.08
CA GLU A 159 -13.40 -1.40 11.67
C GLU A 159 -14.06 -0.14 11.09
N ILE A 160 -13.43 0.48 10.09
CA ILE A 160 -13.96 1.65 9.38
C ILE A 160 -14.21 1.37 7.90
N GLY A 161 -13.64 0.29 7.36
CA GLY A 161 -13.67 0.00 5.94
C GLY A 161 -15.07 -0.30 5.42
N LYS A 162 -15.85 -1.12 6.13
CA LYS A 162 -17.22 -1.46 5.73
C LYS A 162 -18.10 -0.21 5.70
N ARG A 163 -17.99 0.64 6.72
CA ARG A 163 -18.73 1.91 6.82
C ARG A 163 -18.41 2.90 5.70
N ILE A 164 -17.15 2.94 5.25
CA ILE A 164 -16.75 3.78 4.12
C ILE A 164 -17.31 3.20 2.81
N LEU A 165 -17.18 1.89 2.62
CA LEU A 165 -17.68 1.21 1.42
C LEU A 165 -19.20 1.30 1.26
N GLU A 166 -19.97 1.19 2.35
CA GLU A 166 -21.43 1.32 2.33
C GLU A 166 -21.93 2.69 1.85
N LYS A 167 -21.08 3.72 1.93
CA LYS A 167 -21.38 5.08 1.46
C LYS A 167 -21.03 5.29 -0.01
N LEU A 168 -20.36 4.34 -0.66
CA LEU A 168 -20.02 4.43 -2.08
C LEU A 168 -21.20 3.94 -2.92
N GLU A 169 -21.68 4.78 -3.83
CA GLU A 169 -22.81 4.50 -4.75
C GLU A 169 -22.63 3.16 -5.50
N LEU A 170 -21.39 2.84 -5.87
CA LEU A 170 -21.02 1.60 -6.57
C LEU A 170 -21.41 0.32 -5.81
N ILE A 171 -21.45 0.36 -4.47
CA ILE A 171 -21.80 -0.78 -3.62
C ILE A 171 -23.30 -0.77 -3.26
N GLN A 172 -23.94 0.40 -3.25
CA GLN A 172 -25.38 0.50 -3.06
C GLN A 172 -26.14 -0.13 -4.24
N GLY A 173 -25.65 0.05 -5.47
CA GLY A 173 -26.20 -0.59 -6.67
C GLY A 173 -25.91 -2.08 -6.83
N LEU A 174 -25.13 -2.70 -5.93
CA LEU A 174 -24.89 -4.16 -5.91
C LEU A 174 -25.78 -4.90 -4.90
N LYS A 175 -26.65 -4.18 -4.18
CA LYS A 175 -27.60 -4.74 -3.22
C LYS A 175 -28.97 -5.07 -3.84
N GLU A 176 -29.08 -5.07 -5.17
CA GLU A 176 -30.25 -5.54 -5.92
C GLU A 176 -30.07 -6.96 -6.45
#